data_AF-A0A377KP62-F1
#
_entry.id   AF-A0A377KP62-F1
#
_cell.length_a   1.000
_cell.length_b   1.000
_cell.length_c   1.000
_cell.angle_alpha   90.00
_cell.angle_beta   90.00
_cell.angle_gamma   90.00
#
_symmetry.space_group_name_H-M   'P 1'
#
loop_
_entity.id
_entity.type
_entity.pdbx_description
1 polymer ?
#
loop_
_entity_poly.entity_id
_entity_poly.type
_entity_poly.pdbx_seq_one_letter_code
_entity_poly.pdbx_strand_id
1 'polypeptide(L)' 'MRAVTWQGNEKMEVKTVPDPTIEEPTDMIVRITATAICGSDLHLYHNGKPVMEEDYVVGMSLWEL' A
#
# COMPACT_ATOMS: atom_id res chain seq x y z
N MET A 1 7.35 -9.43 -2.51
CA MET A 1 7.76 -8.08 -2.94
C MET A 1 8.05 -7.17 -1.75
N ARG A 2 8.68 -6.00 -1.94
CA ARG A 2 8.79 -4.95 -0.89
C ARG A 2 7.61 -4.00 -1.00
N ALA A 3 7.01 -3.62 0.13
CA ALA A 3 5.89 -2.70 0.19
C ALA A 3 5.96 -1.79 1.41
N VAL A 4 5.37 -0.60 1.34
CA VAL A 4 5.12 0.27 2.51
C VAL A 4 3.91 -0.30 3.24
N THR A 5 4.06 -0.58 4.52
CA THR A 5 3.00 -1.15 5.36
C THR A 5 2.70 -0.26 6.55
N TRP A 6 1.42 -0.19 6.91
CA TRP A 6 0.95 0.53 8.10
C TRP A 6 1.20 -0.32 9.36
N GLN A 7 1.75 0.29 10.41
CA GLN A 7 2.11 -0.39 11.67
C GLN A 7 1.55 0.36 12.89
N GLY A 8 0.51 1.18 12.68
CA GLY A 8 0.01 2.13 13.67
C GLY A 8 0.05 3.57 13.18
N ASN A 9 -0.65 4.44 13.90
CA ASN A 9 -0.61 5.87 13.61
C ASN A 9 0.83 6.39 13.66
N GLU A 10 1.16 7.18 12.65
CA GLU A 10 2.47 7.78 12.43
C GLU A 10 3.62 6.79 12.23
N LYS A 11 3.29 5.49 12.08
CA LYS A 11 4.26 4.41 11.96
C LYS A 11 4.05 3.63 10.66
N MET A 12 4.96 3.83 9.72
CA MET A 12 5.02 3.12 8.44
C MET A 12 6.37 2.41 8.31
N GLU A 13 6.38 1.21 7.76
CA GLU A 13 7.61 0.43 7.56
C GLU A 13 7.66 -0.11 6.13
N VAL A 14 8.86 -0.37 5.62
CA VAL A 14 9.03 -1.12 4.37
C VAL A 14 9.27 -2.58 4.74
N LYS A 15 8.31 -3.45 4.44
CA LYS A 15 8.40 -4.89 4.74
C LYS A 15 8.45 -5.71 3.45
N THR A 16 9.02 -6.91 3.56
CA THR A 16 8.86 -7.94 2.53
C THR A 16 7.54 -8.66 2.77
N VAL A 17 6.65 -8.61 1.79
CA VAL A 17 5.33 -9.24 1.79
C VAL A 17 5.25 -10.27 0.64
N PRO A 18 4.28 -11.21 0.63
CA PRO A 18 4.06 -12.09 -0.50
C PRO A 18 3.89 -11.32 -1.81
N ASP A 19 4.32 -11.91 -2.93
CA ASP A 19 4.02 -11.34 -4.24
C ASP A 19 2.51 -11.46 -4.54
N PRO A 20 1.90 -10.49 -5.24
CA PRO A 20 0.49 -10.56 -5.58
C PRO A 20 0.22 -11.72 -6.53
N THR A 21 -0.95 -12.32 -6.39
CA THR A 21 -1.44 -13.40 -7.26
C THR A 21 -2.71 -12.96 -7.98
N ILE A 22 -2.96 -13.51 -9.15
CA ILE A 22 -4.22 -13.34 -9.88
C ILE A 22 -5.31 -14.10 -9.12
N GLU A 23 -6.39 -13.43 -8.72
CA GLU A 23 -7.52 -14.05 -8.02
C GLU A 23 -8.66 -14.33 -8.99
N GLU A 24 -8.97 -13.36 -9.85
CA GLU A 24 -10.01 -13.46 -10.87
C GLU A 24 -9.41 -13.41 -12.30
N PRO A 25 -10.07 -14.02 -13.31
CA PRO A 25 -9.56 -14.02 -14.69
C PRO A 25 -9.36 -12.64 -15.32
N THR A 26 -9.96 -11.60 -14.74
CA THR A 26 -9.88 -10.21 -15.20
C THR A 26 -8.75 -9.41 -14.54
N ASP A 27 -8.02 -9.99 -13.59
CA ASP A 27 -6.97 -9.26 -12.89
C ASP A 27 -5.68 -9.18 -13.72
N MET A 28 -4.82 -8.23 -13.37
CA MET A 28 -3.48 -8.09 -13.94
C MET A 28 -2.49 -7.71 -12.85
N ILE A 29 -1.30 -8.33 -12.87
CA ILE A 29 -0.17 -7.93 -12.03
C ILE A 29 0.64 -6.86 -12.76
N VAL A 30 0.75 -5.69 -12.15
CA VAL A 30 1.48 -4.54 -12.70
C VAL A 30 2.78 -4.34 -11.93
N ARG A 31 3.90 -4.20 -12.65
CA ARG A 31 5.17 -3.78 -12.03
C ARG A 31 5.15 -2.26 -11.87
N ILE A 32 5.12 -1.79 -10.63
CA ILE A 32 5.17 -0.37 -10.31
C ILE A 32 6.58 0.17 -10.58
N THR A 33 6.69 1.15 -11.49
CA THR A 33 7.95 1.86 -11.79
C THR A 33 8.01 3.22 -11.08
N ALA A 34 6.87 3.87 -10.92
CA ALA A 34 6.70 5.14 -10.23
C ALA A 34 5.36 5.18 -9.48
N THR A 35 5.40 5.79 -8.31
CA THR A 35 4.24 6.06 -7.45
C THR A 35 4.56 7.31 -6.63
N ALA A 36 3.55 7.92 -6.02
CA ALA A 36 3.72 9.09 -5.18
C ALA A 36 2.86 8.99 -3.93
N ILE A 37 3.20 9.79 -2.93
CA ILE A 37 2.39 9.96 -1.73
C ILE A 37 1.25 10.92 -2.07
N CYS A 38 0.02 10.51 -1.76
CA CYS A 38 -1.19 11.30 -1.89
C CYS A 38 -1.68 11.79 -0.52
N GLY A 39 -2.53 12.82 -0.50
CA GLY A 39 -3.20 13.27 0.73
C GLY A 39 -4.03 12.16 1.40
N SER A 40 -4.56 11.19 0.63
CA SER A 40 -5.24 10.01 1.17
C SER A 40 -4.34 9.15 2.05
N ASP A 41 -3.06 9.04 1.70
CA ASP A 41 -2.09 8.28 2.48
C ASP A 41 -1.82 8.97 3.83
N LEU A 42 -1.86 10.32 3.86
CA LEU A 42 -1.73 11.10 5.09
C LEU A 42 -2.94 10.96 6.02
N HIS A 43 -4.14 10.82 5.46
CA HIS A 43 -5.32 10.50 6.27
C HIS A 43 -5.14 9.15 6.98
N LEU A 44 -4.58 8.15 6.32
CA LEU A 44 -4.24 6.86 6.93
C LEU A 44 -3.10 6.98 7.95
N TYR A 45 -2.07 7.76 7.63
CA TYR A 45 -0.91 7.97 8.51
C TYR A 45 -1.31 8.56 9.87
N HIS A 46 -2.16 9.58 9.90
CA HIS A 46 -2.55 10.23 11.16
C HIS A 46 -3.82 9.64 11.81
N ASN A 47 -4.77 9.18 11.00
CA ASN A 47 -6.12 8.84 11.46
C ASN A 47 -6.54 7.43 11.02
N GLY A 48 -5.58 6.51 10.87
CA GLY A 48 -5.85 5.09 10.67
C GLY A 48 -6.79 4.60 11.76
N LYS A 49 -8.07 4.42 11.41
CA LYS A 49 -9.15 4.06 12.34
C LYS A 49 -8.81 2.74 13.06
N PRO A 50 -9.45 2.43 14.20
CA PRO A 50 -9.19 1.21 14.97
C PRO A 50 -9.51 -0.12 14.24
N VAL A 51 -9.93 -0.09 12.97
CA VAL A 51 -10.28 -1.27 12.15
C VAL A 51 -9.17 -1.61 11.14
N MET A 52 -8.10 -0.82 11.07
CA MET A 52 -6.95 -1.16 10.22
C MET A 52 -6.08 -2.22 10.91
N GLU A 53 -5.80 -3.30 10.21
CA GLU A 53 -4.85 -4.31 10.66
C GLU A 53 -3.42 -3.83 10.39
N GLU A 54 -2.49 -4.19 11.28
CA GLU A 54 -1.06 -4.07 10.99
C GLU A 54 -0.73 -4.82 9.70
N ASP A 55 0.31 -4.38 9.01
CA ASP A 55 0.77 -4.94 7.74
C ASP A 55 -0.09 -4.64 6.51
N TYR A 56 -1.10 -3.78 6.65
CA TYR A 56 -1.82 -3.25 5.50
C TYR A 56 -0.87 -2.53 4.52
N VAL A 57 -0.87 -2.96 3.26
CA VAL A 57 -0.06 -2.38 2.18
C VAL A 57 -0.67 -1.05 1.72
N VAL A 58 0.11 0.02 1.76
CA VAL A 58 -0.34 1.39 1.52
C VAL A 58 0.05 1.88 0.12
N GLY A 59 -0.83 2.70 -0.48
CA GLY A 59 -0.58 3.45 -1.71
C GLY A 59 -1.63 3.18 -2.79
N MET A 60 -2.00 4.23 -3.52
CA MET A 60 -3.02 4.14 -4.59
C MET A 60 -2.72 4.99 -5.84
N SER A 61 -1.60 5.72 -5.85
CA SER A 61 -1.26 6.61 -6.97
C SER A 61 -0.25 5.94 -7.90
N LEU A 62 -0.72 5.49 -9.05
CA LEU A 62 0.14 5.07 -10.14
C LEU A 62 0.33 6.23 -11.10
N TRP A 63 1.58 6.54 -11.43
CA TRP A 63 1.91 7.52 -12.45
C TRP A 63 2.42 6.78 -13.68
N GLU A 64 1.81 7.03 -14.83
CA GLU A 64 2.38 6.66 -16.11
C GLU A 64 3.43 7.73 -16.46
N LEU A 65 4.67 7.31 -16.69
CA LEU A 65 5.68 8.08 -17.42
C LEU A 65 5.69 7.60 -18.87
#